data_AF-V4HL01-F1
#
_entry.id   AF-V4HL01-F1
#
_cell.length_a   1.000
_cell.length_b   1.000
_cell.length_c   1.000
_cell.angle_alpha   90.00
_cell.angle_beta   90.00
_cell.angle_gamma   90.00
#
_symmetry.space_group_name_H-M   'P 1'
#
loop_
_entity.id
_entity.type
_entity.pdbx_description
1 polymer ?
#
loop_
_entity_poly.entity_id
_entity_poly.type
_entity_poly.pdbx_seq_one_letter_code
_entity_poly.pdbx_strand_id
1 'polypeptide(L)'
;MSNRDIDDESVETRTDHDPNPGEQGKWLSAVIGLLGLWMIVQGFLFDLVATQMWNDVIVGALLAAVGAYNYYRRSDEQVGNVGAAAVAALLGLWLIAAPFVFGADAGFTEAANELGFWNDIVVGLIALAAGAYSAYQSRDRRSDARRTAA
;
A
#
# COMPACT_ATOMS: atom_id res chain seq x y z
N MET A 1 -6.58 -32.10 -58.89
CA MET A 1 -5.51 -31.11 -58.62
C MET A 1 -6.16 -29.95 -57.90
N SER A 2 -6.15 -29.99 -56.58
CA SER A 2 -5.31 -29.18 -55.68
C SER A 2 -6.16 -28.08 -55.03
N ASN A 3 -6.56 -28.41 -53.81
CA ASN A 3 -6.97 -27.53 -52.72
C ASN A 3 -6.03 -26.31 -52.61
N ARG A 4 -6.58 -25.11 -52.40
CA ARG A 4 -5.90 -23.99 -51.73
C ARG A 4 -6.91 -23.28 -50.84
N ASP A 5 -6.86 -23.72 -49.59
CA ASP A 5 -6.86 -22.99 -48.33
C ASP A 5 -7.16 -21.49 -48.38
N ILE A 6 -8.20 -21.09 -47.64
CA ILE A 6 -8.19 -20.21 -46.45
C ILE A 6 -7.68 -18.80 -46.75
N ASP A 7 -8.60 -17.84 -46.73
CA ASP A 7 -8.37 -16.55 -46.07
C ASP A 7 -9.68 -16.18 -45.35
N ASP A 8 -9.72 -16.66 -44.12
CA ASP A 8 -10.63 -16.26 -43.06
C ASP A 8 -10.39 -14.78 -42.78
N GLU A 9 -11.13 -13.89 -43.43
CA GLU A 9 -11.27 -12.49 -42.99
C GLU A 9 -12.10 -12.47 -41.71
N SER A 10 -11.53 -13.03 -40.66
CA SER A 10 -11.81 -12.61 -39.30
C SER A 10 -11.49 -11.13 -39.25
N VAL A 11 -12.54 -10.31 -39.34
CA VAL A 11 -12.49 -8.90 -38.97
C VAL A 11 -12.09 -8.89 -37.50
N GLU A 12 -10.79 -8.87 -37.26
CA GLU A 12 -10.17 -8.65 -35.97
C GLU A 12 -10.71 -7.31 -35.53
N THR A 13 -11.77 -7.37 -34.71
CA THR A 13 -12.32 -6.20 -34.05
C THR A 13 -11.23 -5.84 -33.07
N ARG A 14 -10.30 -5.02 -33.55
CA ARG A 14 -9.27 -4.37 -32.75
C ARG A 14 -10.01 -3.47 -31.79
N THR A 15 -10.51 -4.06 -30.71
CA THR A 15 -10.82 -3.36 -29.49
C THR A 15 -9.52 -2.69 -29.13
N ASP A 16 -9.43 -1.38 -29.36
CA ASP A 16 -8.44 -0.53 -28.72
C ASP A 16 -8.63 -0.71 -27.22
N HIS A 17 -7.99 -1.75 -26.70
CA HIS A 17 -7.83 -1.98 -25.28
C HIS A 17 -6.77 -1.00 -24.84
N ASP A 18 -7.22 0.18 -24.44
CA ASP A 18 -6.40 1.26 -23.90
C ASP A 18 -5.60 0.71 -22.70
N PRO A 19 -4.31 0.38 -22.85
CA PRO A 19 -3.58 -0.39 -21.87
C PRO A 19 -2.82 0.58 -20.98
N ASN A 20 -3.52 1.44 -20.24
CA ASN A 20 -2.91 2.09 -19.09
C ASN A 20 -3.61 1.81 -17.74
N PRO A 21 -3.75 0.54 -17.33
CA PRO A 21 -4.04 0.18 -15.93
C PRO A 21 -2.85 0.39 -14.98
N GLY A 22 -1.76 1.05 -15.42
CA GLY A 22 -0.50 1.20 -14.69
C GLY A 22 -0.40 2.41 -13.75
N GLU A 23 -1.21 3.46 -13.95
CA GLU A 23 -1.12 4.69 -13.13
C GLU A 23 -1.81 4.55 -11.76
N GLN A 24 -2.93 3.82 -11.70
CA GLN A 24 -3.74 3.72 -10.46
C GLN A 24 -2.98 3.03 -9.31
N GLY A 25 -2.05 2.12 -9.60
CA GLY A 25 -1.26 1.42 -8.59
C GLY A 25 -0.05 2.20 -8.07
N LYS A 26 0.48 3.14 -8.86
CA LYS A 26 1.67 3.93 -8.51
C LYS A 26 1.35 4.98 -7.45
N TRP A 27 0.18 5.62 -7.56
CA TRP A 27 -0.25 6.65 -6.60
C TRP A 27 -0.34 6.08 -5.17
N LEU A 28 -0.87 4.87 -5.01
CA LEU A 28 -0.99 4.23 -3.69
C LEU A 28 0.37 3.93 -3.05
N SER A 29 1.35 3.52 -3.86
CA SER A 29 2.72 3.29 -3.39
C SER A 29 3.41 4.58 -2.98
N ALA A 30 3.16 5.66 -3.73
CA ALA A 30 3.61 7.00 -3.38
C ALA A 30 2.96 7.49 -2.07
N VAL A 31 1.66 7.27 -1.88
CA VAL A 31 0.95 7.61 -0.63
C VAL A 31 1.58 6.88 0.56
N ILE A 32 1.77 5.56 0.48
CA ILE A 32 2.41 4.77 1.55
C ILE A 32 3.82 5.31 1.85
N GLY A 33 4.59 5.63 0.81
CA GLY A 33 5.92 6.21 0.96
C GLY A 33 5.90 7.57 1.67
N LEU A 34 4.98 8.45 1.29
CA LEU A 34 4.79 9.77 1.89
C LEU A 34 4.31 9.66 3.35
N LEU A 35 3.41 8.74 3.66
CA LEU A 35 2.99 8.46 5.04
C LEU A 35 4.18 8.01 5.89
N GLY A 36 5.05 7.16 5.33
CA GLY A 36 6.27 6.75 6.02
C GLY A 36 7.22 7.93 6.32
N LEU A 37 7.42 8.82 5.36
CA LEU A 37 8.22 10.04 5.56
C LEU A 37 7.58 10.97 6.60
N TRP A 38 6.26 11.12 6.56
CA TRP A 38 5.51 11.90 7.54
C TRP A 38 5.68 11.36 8.97
N MET A 39 5.57 10.04 9.16
CA MET A 39 5.80 9.37 10.45
C MET A 39 7.20 9.63 11.02
N ILE A 40 8.22 9.70 10.17
CA ILE A 40 9.57 10.04 10.64
C ILE A 40 9.59 11.47 11.16
N VAL A 41 9.03 12.42 10.40
CA VAL A 41 9.02 13.84 10.78
C VAL A 41 8.21 14.06 12.06
N GLN A 42 7.05 13.43 12.18
CA GLN A 42 6.17 13.64 13.34
C GLN A 42 6.76 13.08 14.63
N GLY A 43 7.52 11.98 14.57
CA GLY A 43 8.18 11.42 15.76
C GLY A 43 9.11 12.44 16.41
N PHE A 44 9.72 13.34 15.62
CA PHE A 44 10.51 14.45 16.16
C PHE A 44 9.69 15.68 16.57
N LEU A 45 8.47 15.85 16.04
CA LEU A 45 7.61 17.00 16.33
C LEU A 45 6.75 16.81 17.57
N PHE A 46 6.23 15.59 17.78
CA PHE A 46 5.18 15.31 18.77
C PHE A 46 5.66 14.37 19.88
N ASP A 47 6.63 13.48 19.62
CA ASP A 47 7.10 12.54 20.63
C ASP A 47 8.37 12.99 21.35
N LEU A 48 8.15 13.61 22.51
CA LEU A 48 9.22 13.96 23.44
C LEU A 48 9.72 12.75 24.24
N VAL A 49 8.96 11.64 24.27
CA VAL A 49 9.34 10.39 24.93
C VAL A 49 10.12 9.52 23.96
N ALA A 50 11.38 9.25 24.29
CA ALA A 50 12.31 8.51 23.43
C ALA A 50 11.73 7.18 22.92
N THR A 51 10.97 6.46 23.74
CA THR A 51 10.37 5.17 23.36
C THR A 51 9.34 5.30 22.23
N GLN A 52 8.46 6.29 22.30
CA GLN A 52 7.42 6.52 21.29
C GLN A 52 8.03 7.07 19.99
N MET A 53 8.97 8.01 20.11
CA MET A 53 9.74 8.54 18.98
C MET A 53 10.38 7.42 18.14
N TRP A 54 11.02 6.43 18.79
CA TRP A 54 11.64 5.32 18.06
C TRP A 54 10.64 4.39 17.38
N ASN A 55 9.45 4.17 17.97
CA ASN A 55 8.38 3.44 17.31
C ASN A 55 7.98 4.13 15.99
N ASP A 56 7.72 5.43 16.05
CA ASP A 56 7.28 6.23 14.91
C ASP A 56 8.33 6.30 13.80
N VAL A 57 9.60 6.53 14.18
CA VAL A 57 10.70 6.59 13.23
C VAL A 57 10.91 5.23 12.55
N ILE A 58 10.84 4.11 13.29
CA ILE A 58 11.03 2.77 12.72
C ILE A 58 9.86 2.41 11.79
N VAL A 59 8.62 2.60 12.24
CA VAL A 59 7.43 2.28 11.43
C VAL A 59 7.36 3.18 10.19
N GLY A 60 7.69 4.46 10.35
CA GLY A 60 7.81 5.42 9.25
C GLY A 60 8.86 5.01 8.22
N ALA A 61 10.05 4.62 8.67
CA ALA A 61 11.10 4.11 7.78
C ALA A 61 10.66 2.84 7.03
N LEU A 62 9.96 1.93 7.69
CA LEU A 62 9.42 0.72 7.05
C LEU A 62 8.36 1.05 6.00
N LEU A 63 7.41 1.93 6.30
CA LEU A 63 6.40 2.39 5.33
C LEU A 63 7.05 3.10 4.14
N ALA A 64 8.04 3.97 4.39
CA ALA A 64 8.78 4.67 3.35
C ALA A 64 9.51 3.68 2.44
N ALA A 65 10.22 2.70 3.02
CA ALA A 65 10.92 1.66 2.28
C ALA A 65 9.94 0.81 1.44
N VAL A 66 8.81 0.38 2.01
CA VAL A 66 7.78 -0.40 1.31
C VAL A 66 7.18 0.39 0.15
N GLY A 67 6.84 1.67 0.38
CA GLY A 67 6.30 2.57 -0.63
C GLY A 67 7.29 2.81 -1.77
N ALA A 68 8.54 3.13 -1.45
CA ALA A 68 9.60 3.38 -2.42
C ALA A 68 9.95 2.11 -3.22
N TYR A 69 10.06 0.96 -2.55
CA TYR A 69 10.33 -0.33 -3.19
C TYR A 69 9.24 -0.69 -4.19
N ASN A 70 7.97 -0.53 -3.81
CA ASN A 70 6.85 -0.75 -4.71
C ASN A 70 6.84 0.24 -5.86
N TYR A 71 7.03 1.53 -5.60
CA TYR A 71 7.05 2.56 -6.63
C TYR A 71 8.12 2.29 -7.70
N TYR A 72 9.33 1.91 -7.26
CA TYR A 72 10.42 1.57 -8.15
C TYR A 72 10.14 0.28 -8.94
N ARG A 73 9.73 -0.79 -8.25
CA ARG A 73 9.53 -2.12 -8.87
C ARG A 73 8.30 -2.19 -9.79
N ARG A 74 7.26 -1.38 -9.57
CA ARG A 74 6.07 -1.30 -10.44
C ARG A 74 6.37 -0.67 -11.81
N SER A 75 7.55 -0.10 -11.99
CA SER A 75 8.01 0.44 -13.27
C SER A 75 8.47 -0.65 -14.25
N ASP A 76 8.76 -1.86 -13.76
CA ASP A 76 9.41 -2.92 -14.54
C ASP A 76 8.49 -4.12 -14.84
N GLU A 77 7.63 -4.58 -13.92
CA GLU A 77 6.80 -5.77 -14.16
C GLU A 77 5.41 -5.71 -13.49
N GLN A 78 4.37 -6.11 -14.24
CA GLN A 78 2.94 -5.83 -14.00
C GLN A 78 2.28 -6.46 -12.76
N VAL A 79 2.97 -7.19 -11.88
CA VAL A 79 2.32 -7.85 -10.73
C VAL A 79 2.68 -7.16 -9.42
N GLY A 80 1.69 -6.49 -8.84
CA GLY A 80 1.87 -5.70 -7.63
C GLY A 80 2.16 -6.69 -6.53
N ASN A 81 3.32 -6.57 -5.91
CA ASN A 81 3.74 -7.52 -4.91
C ASN A 81 2.73 -7.47 -3.76
N VAL A 82 1.78 -8.40 -3.75
CA VAL A 82 0.73 -8.53 -2.73
C VAL A 82 1.35 -8.54 -1.33
N GLY A 83 2.58 -9.05 -1.21
CA GLY A 83 3.36 -9.00 0.02
C GLY A 83 3.62 -7.59 0.53
N ALA A 84 3.97 -6.64 -0.33
CA ALA A 84 4.26 -5.27 0.09
C ALA A 84 2.99 -4.50 0.49
N ALA A 85 1.87 -4.75 -0.19
CA ALA A 85 0.55 -4.26 0.23
C ALA A 85 0.13 -4.84 1.58
N ALA A 86 0.37 -6.14 1.81
CA ALA A 86 0.10 -6.78 3.08
C ALA A 86 0.99 -6.23 4.21
N VAL A 87 2.27 -5.98 3.94
CA VAL A 87 3.18 -5.36 4.93
C VAL A 87 2.70 -3.96 5.28
N ALA A 88 2.34 -3.11 4.30
CA ALA A 88 1.79 -1.79 4.59
C ALA A 88 0.50 -1.87 5.42
N ALA A 89 -0.37 -2.85 5.13
CA ALA A 89 -1.58 -3.08 5.92
C ALA A 89 -1.27 -3.47 7.36
N LEU A 90 -0.30 -4.37 7.58
CA LEU A 90 0.12 -4.79 8.90
C LEU A 90 0.78 -3.66 9.70
N LEU A 91 1.60 -2.82 9.04
CA LEU A 91 2.19 -1.63 9.66
C LEU A 91 1.11 -0.60 10.03
N GLY A 92 0.12 -0.40 9.16
CA GLY A 92 -1.03 0.46 9.47
C GLY A 92 -1.84 -0.05 10.65
N LEU A 93 -2.09 -1.35 10.73
CA LEU A 93 -2.74 -1.99 11.87
C LEU A 93 -1.91 -1.84 13.16
N TRP A 94 -0.60 -1.98 13.06
CA TRP A 94 0.31 -1.76 14.19
C TRP A 94 0.22 -0.33 14.71
N LEU A 95 0.21 0.70 13.84
CA LEU A 95 0.07 2.10 14.27
C LEU A 95 -1.22 2.36 15.05
N ILE A 96 -2.32 1.69 14.69
CA ILE A 96 -3.57 1.78 15.44
C ILE A 96 -3.43 1.14 16.81
N ALA A 97 -2.72 0.01 16.92
CA ALA A 97 -2.57 -0.74 18.16
C ALA A 97 -1.49 -0.17 19.10
N ALA A 98 -0.41 0.40 18.56
CA ALA A 98 0.75 0.92 19.27
C ALA A 98 0.40 1.84 20.45
N PRO A 99 -0.47 2.87 20.30
CA PRO A 99 -0.82 3.73 21.42
C PRO A 99 -1.53 3.01 22.57
N PHE A 100 -2.24 1.90 22.31
CA PHE A 100 -2.86 1.09 23.37
C PHE A 100 -1.87 0.15 24.05
N VAL A 101 -0.83 -0.28 23.33
CA VAL A 101 0.26 -1.11 23.87
C VAL A 101 1.17 -0.27 24.77
N PHE A 102 1.53 0.93 24.36
CA PHE A 102 2.43 1.82 25.11
C PHE A 102 1.68 2.74 26.10
N GLY A 103 0.42 3.07 25.83
CA GLY A 103 -0.40 3.96 26.67
C GLY A 103 -0.83 3.36 28.01
N ALA A 104 -0.77 2.03 28.17
CA ALA A 104 -1.10 1.36 29.44
C ALA A 104 -0.08 1.67 30.57
N ASP A 105 1.16 2.02 30.23
CA ASP A 105 2.22 2.35 31.20
C ASP A 105 2.38 3.87 31.43
N ALA A 106 1.76 4.72 30.60
CA ALA A 106 1.91 6.17 30.62
C ALA A 106 0.82 6.82 31.51
N GLY A 107 0.94 6.67 32.83
CA GLY A 107 0.05 7.35 33.77
C GLY A 107 0.01 8.88 33.57
N PHE A 108 -1.19 9.44 33.37
CA PHE A 108 -1.55 10.85 33.54
C PHE A 108 -0.68 11.94 32.84
N THR A 109 0.02 11.63 31.74
CA THR A 109 0.57 12.63 30.79
C THR A 109 -0.33 12.85 29.57
N GLU A 110 -1.62 12.49 29.70
CA GLU A 110 -2.64 12.39 28.65
C GLU A 110 -2.88 13.66 27.81
N ALA A 111 -2.52 14.86 28.29
CA ALA A 111 -2.79 16.11 27.57
C ALA A 111 -1.67 16.54 26.59
N ALA A 112 -0.44 16.04 26.73
CA ALA A 112 0.69 16.50 25.91
C ALA A 112 0.85 15.73 24.60
N ASN A 113 0.23 14.54 24.48
CA ASN A 113 0.44 13.63 23.35
C ASN A 113 -0.87 13.18 22.66
N GLU A 114 -1.98 13.89 22.89
CA GLU A 114 -3.26 13.60 22.23
C GLU A 114 -3.16 13.77 20.70
N LEU A 115 -2.37 14.74 20.24
CA LEU A 115 -2.13 14.95 18.80
C LEU A 115 -1.30 13.81 18.17
N GLY A 116 -0.29 13.29 18.87
CA GLY A 116 0.48 12.12 18.41
C GLY A 116 -0.40 10.88 18.35
N PHE A 117 -1.17 10.63 19.42
CA PHE A 117 -2.13 9.53 19.51
C PHE A 117 -3.10 9.48 18.31
N TRP A 118 -3.76 10.59 18.01
CA TRP A 118 -4.72 10.63 16.89
C TRP A 118 -4.02 10.59 15.53
N ASN A 119 -2.82 11.15 15.41
CA ASN A 119 -2.03 11.07 14.19
C ASN A 119 -1.72 9.61 13.84
N ASP A 120 -1.21 8.83 14.78
CA ASP A 120 -0.88 7.41 14.56
C ASP A 120 -2.10 6.60 14.14
N ILE A 121 -3.24 6.82 14.80
CA ILE A 121 -4.50 6.15 14.45
C ILE A 121 -4.94 6.52 13.03
N VAL A 122 -4.91 7.81 12.66
CA VAL A 122 -5.33 8.27 11.34
C VAL A 122 -4.39 7.76 10.25
N VAL A 123 -3.08 7.89 10.42
CA VAL A 123 -2.08 7.38 9.47
C VAL A 123 -2.17 5.86 9.36
N GLY A 124 -2.34 5.17 10.49
CA GLY A 124 -2.52 3.73 10.55
C GLY A 124 -3.75 3.25 9.78
N LEU A 125 -4.89 3.94 9.94
CA LEU A 125 -6.11 3.65 9.17
C LEU A 125 -5.92 3.87 7.67
N ILE A 126 -5.25 4.95 7.27
CA ILE A 126 -4.99 5.22 5.85
C ILE A 126 -4.06 4.14 5.26
N ALA A 127 -2.97 3.79 5.96
CA ALA A 127 -2.03 2.76 5.53
C ALA A 127 -2.70 1.37 5.47
N LEU A 128 -3.56 1.05 6.45
CA LEU A 128 -4.33 -0.19 6.48
C LEU A 128 -5.31 -0.26 5.31
N ALA A 129 -6.09 0.80 5.08
CA ALA A 129 -7.05 0.86 3.98
C ALA A 129 -6.34 0.77 2.62
N ALA A 130 -5.23 1.48 2.46
CA ALA A 130 -4.39 1.43 1.27
C ALA A 130 -3.87 0.00 1.00
N GLY A 131 -3.23 -0.62 2.00
CA GLY A 131 -2.71 -1.98 1.87
C GLY A 131 -3.80 -3.01 1.59
N ALA A 132 -4.92 -2.93 2.30
CA ALA A 132 -6.06 -3.83 2.12
C ALA A 132 -6.69 -3.69 0.72
N TYR A 133 -6.92 -2.46 0.25
CA TYR A 133 -7.47 -2.21 -1.09
C TYR A 133 -6.57 -2.77 -2.19
N SER A 134 -5.25 -2.54 -2.07
CA SER A 134 -4.28 -3.11 -3.02
C SER A 134 -4.28 -4.64 -3.02
N ALA A 135 -4.44 -5.27 -1.84
CA ALA A 135 -4.51 -6.72 -1.74
C ALA A 135 -5.81 -7.27 -2.36
N TYR A 136 -6.96 -6.62 -2.16
CA TYR A 136 -8.23 -7.02 -2.77
C TYR A 136 -8.20 -6.94 -4.30
N GLN A 137 -7.75 -5.81 -4.86
CA GLN A 137 -7.64 -5.61 -6.31
C GLN A 137 -6.72 -6.63 -7.01
N SER A 138 -5.74 -7.17 -6.29
CA SER A 138 -4.85 -8.21 -6.82
C SER A 138 -5.48 -9.61 -6.85
N ARG A 139 -6.59 -9.84 -6.11
CA ARG A 139 -7.35 -11.10 -6.14
C ARG A 139 -8.30 -11.18 -7.33
N ASP A 140 -9.02 -10.10 -7.64
CA ASP A 140 -10.03 -10.09 -8.73
C ASP A 140 -9.40 -10.28 -10.12
N ARG A 141 -8.21 -9.70 -10.34
CA ARG A 141 -7.47 -9.93 -11.60
C ARG A 141 -7.08 -11.40 -11.84
N ARG A 142 -6.95 -12.21 -10.78
CA ARG A 142 -6.63 -13.65 -10.89
C ARG A 142 -7.86 -14.51 -11.19
N SER A 143 -9.07 -14.09 -10.79
CA SER A 143 -10.29 -14.85 -11.09
C SER A 143 -10.71 -14.73 -12.54
N ASP A 144 -10.53 -13.55 -13.16
CA ASP A 144 -10.95 -13.33 -14.54
C ASP A 144 -10.06 -14.09 -15.53
N ALA A 145 -8.74 -14.09 -15.31
CA ALA A 145 -7.80 -14.85 -16.15
C ALA A 145 -8.05 -16.37 -16.15
N ARG A 146 -8.63 -16.92 -15.06
CA ARG A 146 -9.01 -18.35 -14.99
C ARG A 146 -10.34 -18.65 -15.68
N ARG A 147 -11.27 -17.68 -15.74
CA ARG A 147 -12.55 -17.85 -16.43
C ARG A 147 -12.42 -17.74 -17.95
N THR A 148 -11.48 -16.94 -18.44
CA THR A 148 -11.23 -16.80 -19.89
C THR A 148 -10.40 -17.94 -20.47
N ALA A 149 -9.77 -18.77 -19.63
CA ALA A 149 -8.95 -19.91 -20.04
C ALA A 149 -9.69 -21.27 -19.96
N ALA A 150 -10.98 -21.27 -19.62
CA ALA A 150 -11.84 -22.46 -19.50
C ALA A 150 -12.97 -22.40 -20.53
#